data_AF-A0A3Q8WWZ6-F1
#
_entry.id   AF-A0A3Q8WWZ6-F1
#
_cell.length_a   1.000
_cell.length_b   1.000
_cell.length_c   1.000
_cell.angle_alpha   90.00
_cell.angle_beta   90.00
_cell.angle_gamma   90.00
#
_symmetry.space_group_name_H-M   'P 1'
#
loop_
_entity.id
_entity.type
_entity.pdbx_description
1 polymer ?
#
loop_
_entity_poly.entity_id
_entity_poly.type
_entity_poly.pdbx_seq_one_letter_code
_entity_poly.pdbx_strand_id
1 'polypeptide(L)'
;MTMANLTVDILDAAGAKSGSFELPAEIFDVELNIPLIHQVVVAQQAAARRGTAATKTRAAVRGGGRKPYKQKGTGRARQGSIRAPQFAGGGVVHGPQPRSYEQRTPKKMKAAALRSALSDRARAGRIHVVSAFVEGDTPSTKAALGLLQTAAENRKALIVISRDDVVSQKSVRNLEEAHVLTVEQLNTYDVMVSDDVVFTESAITAFIGGGQEEEK
;
A
#
# COMPACT_ATOMS: atom_id res chain seq x y z
N MET A 1 10.23 20.55 -24.35
CA MET A 1 9.24 21.33 -23.58
C MET A 1 9.90 21.61 -22.24
N THR A 2 10.12 22.88 -21.90
CA THR A 2 10.70 23.28 -20.61
C THR A 2 9.75 22.83 -19.50
N MET A 3 10.18 21.86 -18.70
CA MET A 3 9.40 21.39 -17.56
C MET A 3 9.41 22.50 -16.50
N ALA A 4 8.25 22.96 -16.05
CA ALA A 4 8.15 23.97 -15.01
C ALA A 4 8.17 23.27 -13.65
N ASN A 5 9.13 23.64 -12.78
CA ASN A 5 9.15 23.15 -11.41
C ASN A 5 7.96 23.74 -10.65
N LEU A 6 7.20 22.90 -9.97
CA LEU A 6 6.16 23.37 -9.04
C LEU A 6 6.82 23.84 -7.75
N THR A 7 6.42 24.99 -7.23
CA THR A 7 6.86 25.50 -5.93
C THR A 7 5.79 25.20 -4.87
N VAL A 8 6.19 24.63 -3.75
CA VAL A 8 5.32 24.37 -2.59
C VAL A 8 5.85 25.12 -1.37
N ASP A 9 4.98 25.73 -0.59
CA ASP A 9 5.36 26.42 0.64
C ASP A 9 5.71 25.39 1.73
N ILE A 10 6.76 25.68 2.50
CA ILE A 10 7.12 24.92 3.70
C ILE A 10 6.37 25.54 4.88
N LEU A 11 5.61 24.72 5.59
CA LEU A 11 4.94 25.11 6.83
C LEU A 11 5.81 24.74 8.03
N ASP A 12 5.93 25.64 9.01
CA ASP A 12 6.49 25.30 10.31
C ASP A 12 5.48 24.55 11.20
N ALA A 13 5.93 24.15 12.39
CA ALA A 13 5.07 23.45 13.36
C ALA A 13 3.90 24.31 13.90
N ALA A 14 3.99 25.65 13.75
CA ALA A 14 2.91 26.58 14.06
C ALA A 14 1.92 26.79 12.90
N GLY A 15 2.21 26.21 11.72
CA GLY A 15 1.40 26.35 10.50
C GLY A 15 1.68 27.64 9.72
N ALA A 16 2.73 28.39 10.06
CA ALA A 16 3.17 29.56 9.31
C ALA A 16 4.16 29.17 8.20
N LYS A 17 4.22 30.01 7.15
CA LYS A 17 5.15 29.80 6.03
C LYS A 17 6.58 30.10 6.48
N SER A 18 7.44 29.09 6.44
CA SER A 18 8.85 29.19 6.82
C SER A 18 9.80 29.22 5.61
N GLY A 19 9.32 28.80 4.44
CA GLY A 19 10.10 28.80 3.20
C GLY A 19 9.31 28.29 2.01
N SER A 20 10.02 28.00 0.91
CA SER A 20 9.46 27.39 -0.30
C SER A 20 10.39 26.30 -0.81
N PHE A 21 9.82 25.22 -1.32
CA PHE A 21 10.53 24.07 -1.85
C PHE A 21 10.18 23.86 -3.34
N GLU A 22 11.19 23.65 -4.18
CA GLU A 22 10.99 23.35 -5.60
C GLU A 22 10.84 21.85 -5.84
N LEU A 23 9.72 21.44 -6.42
CA LEU A 23 9.43 20.07 -6.82
C LEU A 23 9.98 19.82 -8.24
N PRO A 24 10.90 18.84 -8.40
CA PRO A 24 11.41 18.47 -9.73
C PRO A 24 10.29 17.94 -10.63
N ALA A 25 10.14 18.53 -11.80
CA ALA A 25 9.08 18.17 -12.73
C ALA A 25 9.19 16.73 -13.26
N GLU A 26 10.39 16.14 -13.31
CA GLU A 26 10.59 14.74 -13.71
C GLU A 26 9.89 13.72 -12.78
N ILE A 27 9.61 14.12 -11.54
CA ILE A 27 8.97 13.29 -10.51
C ILE A 27 7.52 13.71 -10.29
N PHE A 28 7.26 15.02 -10.28
CA PHE A 28 5.99 15.61 -9.88
C PHE A 28 5.16 16.21 -11.04
N ASP A 29 5.63 16.13 -12.28
CA ASP A 29 4.85 16.53 -13.47
C ASP A 29 4.90 15.49 -14.60
N VAL A 30 4.72 14.21 -14.25
CA VAL A 30 4.60 13.11 -15.21
C VAL A 30 3.15 12.93 -15.65
N GLU A 31 2.93 12.65 -16.94
CA GLU A 31 1.59 12.38 -17.48
C GLU A 31 0.88 11.25 -16.73
N LEU A 32 -0.43 11.41 -16.50
CA LEU A 32 -1.22 10.45 -15.75
C LEU A 32 -1.46 9.17 -16.57
N ASN A 33 -1.01 8.02 -16.06
CA ASN A 33 -1.25 6.71 -16.68
C ASN A 33 -2.12 5.82 -15.78
N ILE A 34 -3.44 5.90 -15.96
CA ILE A 34 -4.43 5.18 -15.14
C ILE A 34 -4.27 3.65 -15.23
N PRO A 35 -4.12 3.02 -16.41
CA PRO A 35 -3.92 1.57 -16.51
C PRO A 35 -2.69 1.08 -15.74
N LEU A 36 -1.60 1.84 -15.79
CA LEU A 36 -0.36 1.51 -15.08
C LEU A 36 -0.56 1.58 -13.56
N ILE A 37 -1.18 2.66 -13.05
CA ILE A 37 -1.51 2.81 -11.64
C ILE A 37 -2.38 1.64 -11.18
N HIS A 38 -3.44 1.33 -11.92
CA HIS A 38 -4.34 0.23 -11.61
C HIS A 38 -3.59 -1.11 -11.50
N GLN A 39 -2.73 -1.43 -12.48
CA GLN A 39 -1.97 -2.69 -12.47
C GLN A 39 -1.04 -2.79 -11.25
N VAL A 40 -0.34 -1.71 -10.90
CA VAL A 40 0.57 -1.69 -9.74
C VAL A 40 -0.19 -1.83 -8.42
N VAL A 41 -1.30 -1.10 -8.27
CA VAL A 41 -2.14 -1.16 -7.06
C VAL A 41 -2.75 -2.56 -6.88
N VAL A 42 -3.28 -3.16 -7.95
CA VAL A 42 -3.82 -4.53 -7.90
C VAL A 42 -2.72 -5.53 -7.53
N ALA A 43 -1.51 -5.38 -8.06
CA ALA A 43 -0.39 -6.24 -7.70
C ALA A 43 0.03 -6.08 -6.22
N GLN A 44 0.02 -4.86 -5.68
CA GLN A 44 0.29 -4.58 -4.27
C GLN A 44 -0.76 -5.22 -3.35
N GLN A 45 -2.05 -5.04 -3.66
CA GLN A 45 -3.14 -5.67 -2.90
C GLN A 45 -3.10 -7.20 -3.00
N ALA A 46 -2.75 -7.74 -4.16
CA ALA A 46 -2.60 -9.17 -4.35
C ALA A 46 -1.43 -9.74 -3.53
N ALA A 47 -0.31 -9.03 -3.43
CA ALA A 47 0.83 -9.42 -2.59
C ALA A 47 0.49 -9.36 -1.08
N ALA A 48 -0.33 -8.40 -0.65
CA ALA A 48 -0.80 -8.30 0.74
C ALA A 48 -1.73 -9.47 1.15
N ARG A 49 -2.36 -10.14 0.17
CA ARG A 49 -3.28 -11.25 0.42
C ARG A 49 -2.54 -12.53 0.81
N ARG A 50 -2.67 -12.94 2.08
CA ARG A 50 -1.97 -14.10 2.68
C ARG A 50 -2.32 -15.49 2.11
N GLY A 51 -3.51 -15.69 1.57
CA GLY A 51 -3.88 -16.95 0.90
C GLY A 51 -3.91 -18.22 1.76
N THR A 52 -4.30 -18.13 3.04
CA THR A 52 -4.30 -19.25 4.01
C THR A 52 -5.53 -20.16 3.95
N ALA A 53 -6.35 -20.07 2.90
CA ALA A 53 -7.54 -20.90 2.75
C ALA A 53 -7.18 -22.31 2.28
N ALA A 54 -7.64 -23.35 2.99
CA ALA A 54 -7.37 -24.74 2.66
C ALA A 54 -8.61 -25.63 2.84
N THR A 55 -8.76 -26.61 1.95
CA THR A 55 -9.77 -27.67 2.05
C THR A 55 -9.13 -29.04 1.93
N LYS A 56 -9.73 -30.03 2.58
CA LYS A 56 -9.25 -31.42 2.48
C LYS A 56 -9.78 -32.04 1.19
N THR A 57 -8.85 -32.41 0.31
CA THR A 57 -9.16 -33.25 -0.85
C THR A 57 -9.54 -34.65 -0.39
N ARG A 58 -10.08 -35.47 -1.31
CA ARG A 58 -10.45 -36.87 -1.01
C ARG A 58 -9.34 -37.67 -0.31
N ALA A 59 -8.07 -37.43 -0.64
CA ALA A 59 -6.93 -38.11 -0.05
C ALA A 59 -6.62 -37.66 1.39
N ALA A 60 -6.97 -36.41 1.74
CA ALA A 60 -6.69 -35.83 3.05
C ALA A 60 -7.82 -36.03 4.08
N VAL A 61 -9.00 -36.51 3.64
CA VAL A 61 -10.13 -36.82 4.54
C VAL A 61 -9.96 -38.20 5.18
N ARG A 62 -10.11 -38.29 6.51
CA ARG A 62 -9.91 -39.52 7.28
C ARG A 62 -10.84 -40.66 6.82
N GLY A 63 -10.28 -41.82 6.49
CA GLY A 63 -11.03 -43.04 6.16
C GLY A 63 -11.19 -43.26 4.65
N GLY A 64 -12.07 -44.18 4.25
CA GLY A 64 -12.32 -44.45 2.83
C GLY A 64 -11.21 -45.18 2.06
N GLY A 65 -10.24 -45.77 2.77
CA GLY A 65 -9.17 -46.61 2.21
C GLY A 65 -9.60 -48.04 1.84
N ARG A 66 -10.88 -48.40 2.03
CA ARG A 66 -11.44 -49.70 1.64
C ARG A 66 -12.67 -49.50 0.77
N LYS A 67 -12.80 -50.35 -0.26
CA LYS A 67 -14.00 -50.40 -1.10
C LYS A 67 -15.23 -50.78 -0.24
N PRO A 68 -16.34 -50.03 -0.27
CA PRO A 68 -17.47 -50.26 0.64
C PRO A 68 -18.16 -51.62 0.47
N TYR A 69 -18.23 -52.14 -0.75
CA TYR A 69 -18.85 -53.42 -1.08
C TYR A 69 -18.31 -53.98 -2.42
N LYS A 70 -18.73 -55.22 -2.76
CA LYS A 70 -18.32 -55.94 -3.99
C LYS A 70 -18.65 -55.13 -5.25
N GLN A 71 -17.87 -55.32 -6.32
CA GLN A 71 -17.98 -54.56 -7.57
C GLN A 71 -19.30 -54.79 -8.33
N LYS A 72 -19.89 -55.98 -8.20
CA LYS A 72 -21.16 -56.40 -8.82
C LYS A 72 -21.96 -57.25 -7.83
N GLY A 73 -23.25 -57.44 -8.10
CA GLY A 73 -24.12 -58.36 -7.35
C GLY A 73 -24.85 -57.76 -6.13
N THR A 74 -24.82 -56.44 -5.94
CA THR A 74 -25.43 -55.76 -4.76
C THR A 74 -26.68 -54.93 -5.08
N GLY A 75 -27.04 -54.75 -6.35
CA GLY A 75 -28.16 -53.88 -6.79
C GLY A 75 -27.95 -52.38 -6.60
N ARG A 76 -26.88 -51.95 -5.91
CA ARG A 76 -26.52 -50.54 -5.67
C ARG A 76 -25.59 -49.99 -6.76
N ALA A 77 -25.53 -48.66 -6.88
CA ALA A 77 -24.54 -47.98 -7.73
C ALA A 77 -23.10 -48.37 -7.34
N ARG A 78 -22.15 -48.36 -8.28
CA ARG A 78 -20.76 -48.76 -7.99
C ARG A 78 -20.02 -47.68 -7.22
N GLN A 79 -19.41 -48.05 -6.11
CA GLN A 79 -18.63 -47.12 -5.29
C GLN A 79 -17.22 -47.63 -5.01
N GLY A 80 -16.25 -46.71 -5.05
CA GLY A 80 -14.84 -46.98 -4.78
C GLY A 80 -14.41 -46.64 -3.36
N SER A 81 -15.07 -45.67 -2.72
CA SER A 81 -14.73 -45.16 -1.40
C SER A 81 -15.91 -44.41 -0.80
N ILE A 82 -16.02 -44.38 0.53
CA ILE A 82 -16.99 -43.55 1.26
C ILE A 82 -16.59 -42.06 1.32
N ARG A 83 -15.37 -41.71 0.88
CA ARG A 83 -14.87 -40.32 0.86
C ARG A 83 -14.93 -39.66 -0.51
N ALA A 84 -15.66 -40.26 -1.45
CA ALA A 84 -15.87 -39.66 -2.76
C ALA A 84 -16.69 -38.35 -2.65
N PRO A 85 -16.50 -37.37 -3.55
CA PRO A 85 -17.05 -36.02 -3.39
C PRO A 85 -18.58 -35.95 -3.30
N GLN A 86 -19.28 -36.86 -3.97
CA GLN A 86 -20.73 -36.94 -3.95
C GLN A 86 -21.30 -37.47 -2.62
N PHE A 87 -20.46 -37.99 -1.72
CA PHE A 87 -20.89 -38.46 -0.40
C PHE A 87 -20.85 -37.33 0.63
N ALA A 88 -21.79 -37.37 1.57
CA ALA A 88 -21.72 -36.55 2.78
C ALA A 88 -20.43 -36.86 3.56
N GLY A 89 -19.66 -35.84 3.93
CA GLY A 89 -18.34 -36.01 4.54
C GLY A 89 -17.28 -36.56 3.57
N GLY A 90 -17.51 -36.46 2.26
CA GLY A 90 -16.53 -36.66 1.20
C GLY A 90 -15.53 -35.51 1.10
N GLY A 91 -14.45 -35.72 0.34
CA GLY A 91 -13.48 -34.66 0.08
C GLY A 91 -13.94 -33.64 -0.96
N VAL A 92 -13.46 -32.40 -0.85
CA VAL A 92 -13.74 -31.34 -1.82
C VAL A 92 -12.84 -31.51 -3.04
N VAL A 93 -13.39 -31.45 -4.26
CA VAL A 93 -12.63 -31.62 -5.52
C VAL A 93 -11.88 -30.35 -5.88
N HIS A 94 -12.62 -29.26 -6.09
CA HIS A 94 -12.08 -27.96 -6.48
C HIS A 94 -12.31 -26.95 -5.35
N GLY A 95 -11.73 -27.25 -4.20
CA GLY A 95 -11.76 -26.35 -3.05
C GLY A 95 -10.54 -25.44 -3.00
N PRO A 96 -10.57 -24.36 -2.21
CA PRO A 96 -9.42 -23.50 -2.02
C PRO A 96 -8.23 -24.28 -1.44
N GLN A 97 -7.04 -23.96 -1.92
CA GLN A 97 -5.76 -24.45 -1.43
C GLN A 97 -4.86 -23.26 -1.10
N PRO A 98 -3.93 -23.40 -0.13
CA PRO A 98 -2.96 -22.36 0.15
C PRO A 98 -2.16 -22.03 -1.10
N ARG A 99 -2.14 -20.74 -1.47
CA ARG A 99 -1.43 -20.25 -2.66
C ARG A 99 -0.94 -18.83 -2.41
N SER A 100 0.16 -18.47 -3.08
CA SER A 100 0.55 -17.08 -3.22
C SER A 100 -0.34 -16.38 -4.26
N TYR A 101 -0.62 -15.11 -4.02
CA TYR A 101 -1.30 -14.21 -4.95
C TYR A 101 -0.35 -13.15 -5.54
N GLU A 102 0.94 -13.20 -5.18
CA GLU A 102 1.94 -12.25 -5.63
C GLU A 102 2.08 -12.26 -7.16
N GLN A 103 2.14 -11.05 -7.74
CA GLN A 103 2.34 -10.84 -9.18
C GLN A 103 3.61 -10.03 -9.39
N ARG A 104 4.53 -10.54 -10.22
CA ARG A 104 5.78 -9.86 -10.51
C ARG A 104 5.53 -8.62 -11.37
N THR A 105 5.81 -7.45 -10.81
CA THR A 105 5.70 -6.17 -11.51
C THR A 105 7.11 -5.58 -11.73
N PRO A 106 7.48 -5.20 -12.97
CA PRO A 106 8.77 -4.59 -13.27
C PRO A 106 9.07 -3.35 -12.42
N LYS A 107 10.34 -3.13 -12.04
CA LYS A 107 10.75 -1.99 -11.21
C LYS A 107 10.36 -0.64 -11.82
N LYS A 108 10.61 -0.45 -13.11
CA LYS A 108 10.28 0.78 -13.85
C LYS A 108 8.78 1.08 -13.83
N MET A 109 7.92 0.06 -13.86
CA MET A 109 6.47 0.24 -13.77
C MET A 109 6.04 0.73 -12.37
N LYS A 110 6.65 0.19 -11.30
CA LYS A 110 6.38 0.65 -9.92
C LYS A 110 6.78 2.11 -9.73
N ALA A 111 7.97 2.48 -10.19
CA ALA A 111 8.47 3.85 -10.10
C ALA A 111 7.60 4.83 -10.92
N ALA A 112 7.27 4.47 -12.16
CA ALA A 112 6.42 5.29 -13.02
C ALA A 112 5.00 5.47 -12.45
N ALA A 113 4.41 4.42 -11.86
CA ALA A 113 3.10 4.53 -11.22
C ALA A 113 3.13 5.45 -10.00
N LEU A 114 4.18 5.38 -9.17
CA LEU A 114 4.34 6.28 -8.03
C LEU A 114 4.50 7.74 -8.48
N ARG A 115 5.37 8.02 -9.46
CA ARG A 115 5.54 9.37 -10.02
C ARG A 115 4.24 9.90 -10.61
N SER A 116 3.51 9.07 -11.35
CA SER A 116 2.20 9.44 -11.91
C SER A 116 1.17 9.77 -10.83
N ALA A 117 1.13 9.02 -9.72
CA ALA A 117 0.23 9.29 -8.60
C ALA A 117 0.61 10.57 -7.82
N LEU A 118 1.91 10.80 -7.59
CA LEU A 118 2.39 12.03 -6.96
C LEU A 118 2.15 13.26 -7.85
N SER A 119 2.32 13.12 -9.17
CA SER A 119 2.06 14.21 -10.13
C SER A 119 0.59 14.62 -10.13
N ASP A 120 -0.33 13.66 -10.00
CA ASP A 120 -1.76 13.97 -9.85
C ASP A 120 -2.05 14.79 -8.59
N ARG A 121 -1.46 14.41 -7.45
CA ARG A 121 -1.58 15.15 -6.18
C ARG A 121 -0.93 16.54 -6.27
N ALA A 122 0.21 16.66 -6.94
CA ALA A 122 0.91 17.92 -7.14
C ALA A 122 0.04 18.91 -7.95
N ARG A 123 -0.52 18.47 -9.08
CA ARG A 123 -1.41 19.31 -9.92
C ARG A 123 -2.67 19.75 -9.20
N ALA A 124 -3.18 18.92 -8.29
CA ALA A 124 -4.33 19.25 -7.46
C ALA A 124 -3.99 20.15 -6.26
N GLY A 125 -2.72 20.52 -6.06
CA GLY A 125 -2.28 21.32 -4.91
C GLY A 125 -2.38 20.58 -3.57
N ARG A 126 -2.30 19.24 -3.59
CA ARG A 126 -2.49 18.36 -2.42
C ARG A 126 -1.20 17.76 -1.88
N ILE A 127 -0.07 18.36 -2.24
CA ILE A 127 1.23 18.04 -1.67
C ILE A 127 1.63 19.20 -0.78
N HIS A 128 1.87 18.89 0.48
CA HIS A 128 2.27 19.85 1.49
C HIS A 128 3.63 19.46 2.05
N VAL A 129 4.47 20.46 2.36
CA VAL A 129 5.77 20.24 2.99
C VAL A 129 5.76 20.91 4.37
N VAL A 130 6.13 20.16 5.40
CA VAL A 130 6.27 20.66 6.76
C VAL A 130 7.72 20.52 7.23
N SER A 131 8.23 21.46 8.02
CA SER A 131 9.57 21.32 8.59
C SER A 131 9.61 20.21 9.65
N ALA A 132 8.65 20.24 10.57
CA ALA A 132 8.44 19.23 11.61
C ALA A 132 6.98 19.23 12.09
N PHE A 133 6.49 18.08 12.58
CA PHE A 133 5.11 17.99 13.12
C PHE A 133 4.97 18.52 14.55
N VAL A 134 6.07 18.55 15.30
CA VAL A 134 6.09 19.01 16.70
C VAL A 134 7.40 19.77 16.94
N GLU A 135 7.32 20.84 17.75
CA GLU A 135 8.51 21.55 18.21
C GLU A 135 9.19 20.81 19.37
N GLY A 136 10.47 20.51 19.21
CA GLY A 136 11.30 19.86 20.24
C GLY A 136 11.21 18.33 20.27
N ASP A 137 11.75 17.74 21.35
CA ASP A 137 11.97 16.29 21.45
C ASP A 137 10.79 15.50 22.05
N THR A 138 9.70 16.17 22.42
CA THR A 138 8.58 15.55 23.13
C THR A 138 7.41 15.27 22.19
N PRO A 139 6.98 14.00 22.00
CA PRO A 139 5.85 13.67 21.14
C PRO A 139 4.53 14.28 21.65
N SER A 140 3.76 14.89 20.75
CA SER A 140 2.47 15.51 21.06
C SER A 140 1.48 15.36 19.91
N THR A 141 0.50 14.47 20.09
CA THR A 141 -0.57 14.24 19.09
C THR A 141 -1.47 15.46 18.90
N LYS A 142 -1.69 16.25 19.96
CA LYS A 142 -2.50 17.47 19.88
C LYS A 142 -1.86 18.53 18.99
N ALA A 143 -0.55 18.72 19.11
CA ALA A 143 0.20 19.65 18.26
C ALA A 143 0.18 19.18 16.80
N ALA A 144 0.51 17.90 16.58
CA ALA A 144 0.52 17.32 15.24
C ALA A 144 -0.86 17.37 14.55
N LEU A 145 -1.96 17.17 15.29
CA LEU A 145 -3.32 17.32 14.76
C LEU A 145 -3.60 18.75 14.31
N GLY A 146 -3.22 19.76 15.11
CA GLY A 146 -3.43 21.17 14.74
C GLY A 146 -2.70 21.55 13.44
N LEU A 147 -1.46 21.08 13.27
CA LEU A 147 -0.71 21.27 12.03
C LEU A 147 -1.38 20.53 10.85
N LEU A 148 -1.78 19.27 11.06
CA LEU A 148 -2.42 18.46 10.03
C LEU A 148 -3.74 19.09 9.55
N GLN A 149 -4.53 19.67 10.45
CA GLN A 149 -5.76 20.38 10.12
C GLN A 149 -5.50 21.62 9.28
N THR A 150 -4.39 22.31 9.54
CA THR A 150 -3.98 23.50 8.78
C THR A 150 -3.50 23.11 7.38
N ALA A 151 -2.80 21.98 7.23
CA ALA A 151 -2.27 21.52 5.96
C ALA A 151 -3.32 20.78 5.09
N ALA A 152 -4.12 19.88 5.67
CA ALA A 152 -4.96 18.93 4.96
C ALA A 152 -6.46 19.03 5.25
N GLU A 153 -6.92 20.08 5.95
CA GLU A 153 -8.35 20.40 6.15
C GLU A 153 -9.23 19.25 6.68
N ASN A 154 -8.71 18.36 7.54
CA ASN A 154 -9.38 17.14 8.05
C ASN A 154 -9.66 16.04 7.00
N ARG A 155 -8.92 16.02 5.89
CA ARG A 155 -8.99 14.93 4.90
C ARG A 155 -7.99 13.84 5.26
N LYS A 156 -8.11 12.68 4.60
CA LYS A 156 -7.16 11.58 4.81
C LYS A 156 -5.79 11.98 4.27
N ALA A 157 -4.80 12.03 5.13
CA ALA A 157 -3.46 12.46 4.80
C ALA A 157 -2.47 11.28 4.86
N LEU A 158 -1.66 11.15 3.81
CA LEU A 158 -0.45 10.33 3.86
C LEU A 158 0.69 11.19 4.43
N ILE A 159 1.22 10.79 5.57
CA ILE A 159 2.36 11.45 6.20
C ILE A 159 3.63 10.68 5.87
N VAL A 160 4.56 11.35 5.21
CA VAL A 160 5.85 10.78 4.81
C VAL A 160 6.96 11.43 5.64
N ILE A 161 7.63 10.60 6.43
CA ILE A 161 8.68 11.02 7.38
C ILE A 161 9.99 10.28 7.11
N SER A 162 11.10 10.86 7.55
CA SER A 162 12.37 10.13 7.65
C SER A 162 12.30 9.08 8.76
N ARG A 163 13.08 8.01 8.64
CA ARG A 163 13.14 6.92 9.63
C ARG A 163 13.63 7.40 11.00
N ASP A 164 14.49 8.40 11.02
CA ASP A 164 15.09 8.94 12.25
C ASP A 164 14.14 9.88 13.02
N ASP A 165 13.06 10.34 12.39
CA ASP A 165 12.08 11.25 13.00
C ASP A 165 11.02 10.49 13.82
N VAL A 166 11.49 9.92 14.93
CA VAL A 166 10.65 9.15 15.87
C VAL A 166 9.62 10.02 16.57
N VAL A 167 9.92 11.31 16.79
CA VAL A 167 9.04 12.25 17.50
C VAL A 167 7.81 12.55 16.66
N SER A 168 7.98 12.91 15.39
CA SER A 168 6.86 13.09 14.46
C SER A 168 6.08 11.79 14.31
N GLN A 169 6.77 10.66 14.09
CA GLN A 169 6.10 9.35 13.94
C GLN A 169 5.19 9.02 15.12
N LYS A 170 5.68 9.16 16.36
CA LYS A 170 4.89 8.88 17.56
C LYS A 170 3.73 9.85 17.73
N SER A 171 3.90 11.09 17.30
CA SER A 171 2.88 12.13 17.42
C SER A 171 1.70 11.90 16.49
N VAL A 172 1.94 11.46 15.24
CA VAL A 172 0.90 11.27 14.22
C VAL A 172 0.28 9.87 14.17
N ARG A 173 0.97 8.83 14.66
CA ARG A 173 0.53 7.41 14.52
C ARG A 173 -0.86 7.10 15.09
N ASN A 174 -1.35 7.88 16.05
CA ASN A 174 -2.65 7.65 16.68
C ASN A 174 -3.82 8.37 15.97
N LEU A 175 -3.55 9.18 14.96
CA LEU A 175 -4.58 9.93 14.25
C LEU A 175 -5.30 9.04 13.24
N GLU A 176 -6.63 9.02 13.26
CA GLU A 176 -7.44 8.20 12.35
C GLU A 176 -7.36 8.67 10.89
N GLU A 177 -7.17 9.97 10.70
CA GLU A 177 -7.07 10.61 9.39
C GLU A 177 -5.67 10.50 8.79
N ALA A 178 -4.67 10.04 9.56
CA ALA A 178 -3.29 9.97 9.12
C ALA A 178 -2.83 8.53 8.88
N HIS A 179 -2.26 8.28 7.71
CA HIS A 179 -1.45 7.09 7.46
C HIS A 179 0.02 7.48 7.41
N VAL A 180 0.88 6.80 8.16
CA VAL A 180 2.29 7.20 8.30
C VAL A 180 3.19 6.20 7.60
N LEU A 181 4.06 6.68 6.72
CA LEU A 181 5.09 5.90 6.05
C LEU A 181 6.46 6.54 6.20
N THR A 182 7.49 5.69 6.12
CA THR A 182 8.85 6.15 5.87
C THR A 182 9.06 6.40 4.38
N VAL A 183 9.97 7.32 4.02
CA VAL A 183 10.28 7.64 2.62
C VAL A 183 10.59 6.40 1.78
N GLU A 184 11.36 5.46 2.33
CA GLU A 184 11.78 4.23 1.66
C GLU A 184 10.61 3.28 1.33
N GLN A 185 9.51 3.40 2.06
CA GLN A 185 8.32 2.55 1.92
C GLN A 185 7.20 3.24 1.14
N LEU A 186 7.45 4.46 0.63
CA LEU A 186 6.48 5.20 -0.16
C LEU A 186 6.05 4.39 -1.38
N ASN A 187 4.74 4.22 -1.54
CA ASN A 187 4.17 3.34 -2.55
C ASN A 187 2.90 3.94 -3.17
N THR A 188 2.53 3.40 -4.34
CA THR A 188 1.40 3.90 -5.12
C THR A 188 0.05 3.73 -4.41
N TYR A 189 -0.21 2.62 -3.72
CA TYR A 189 -1.49 2.38 -3.05
C TYR A 189 -1.78 3.42 -1.97
N ASP A 190 -0.81 3.69 -1.10
CA ASP A 190 -1.00 4.60 0.02
C ASP A 190 -1.17 6.06 -0.45
N VAL A 191 -0.50 6.46 -1.54
CA VAL A 191 -0.74 7.77 -2.18
C VAL A 191 -2.14 7.87 -2.76
N MET A 192 -2.65 6.79 -3.34
CA MET A 192 -3.98 6.77 -3.98
C MET A 192 -5.14 6.72 -2.97
N VAL A 193 -4.94 6.09 -1.81
CA VAL A 193 -5.96 6.01 -0.75
C VAL A 193 -6.09 7.33 0.01
N SER A 194 -5.01 8.13 0.06
CA SER A 194 -5.01 9.43 0.72
C SER A 194 -5.42 10.55 -0.23
N ASP A 195 -6.09 11.55 0.33
CA ASP A 195 -6.49 12.77 -0.36
C ASP A 195 -5.32 13.73 -0.51
N ASP A 196 -4.57 13.93 0.58
CA ASP A 196 -3.43 14.82 0.69
C ASP A 196 -2.16 14.05 1.07
N VAL A 197 -1.00 14.53 0.62
CA VAL A 197 0.30 13.96 0.95
C VAL A 197 1.14 15.03 1.65
N VAL A 198 1.55 14.76 2.89
CA VAL A 198 2.33 15.67 3.71
C VAL A 198 3.72 15.09 3.91
N PHE A 199 4.74 15.76 3.36
CA PHE A 199 6.15 15.39 3.54
C PHE A 199 6.79 16.23 4.64
N THR A 200 7.68 15.62 5.42
CA THR A 200 8.69 16.43 6.13
C THR A 200 9.74 16.92 5.15
N GLU A 201 10.36 18.07 5.43
CA GLU A 201 11.44 18.62 4.60
C GLU A 201 12.60 17.62 4.44
N SER A 202 12.95 16.91 5.53
CA SER A 202 13.92 15.83 5.50
C SER A 202 13.50 14.67 4.60
N ALA A 203 12.20 14.34 4.59
CA ALA A 203 11.65 13.24 3.82
C ALA A 203 11.62 13.54 2.31
N ILE A 204 11.18 14.73 1.92
CA ILE A 204 11.11 15.10 0.50
C ILE A 204 12.50 15.26 -0.11
N THR A 205 13.46 15.79 0.65
CA THR A 205 14.85 15.89 0.23
C THR A 205 15.46 14.51 0.01
N ALA A 206 15.24 13.58 0.96
CA ALA A 206 15.71 12.20 0.81
C ALA A 206 15.05 11.47 -0.37
N PHE A 207 13.76 11.70 -0.61
CA PHE A 207 13.02 11.11 -1.73
C PHE A 207 13.60 11.53 -3.09
N ILE A 208 13.89 12.82 -3.25
CA ILE A 208 14.46 13.37 -4.48
C ILE A 208 15.92 12.92 -4.65
N GLY A 209 16.71 12.93 -3.57
CA GLY A 209 18.12 12.51 -3.58
C GLY A 209 18.30 11.02 -3.91
N GLY A 210 17.44 10.14 -3.39
CA GLY A 210 17.51 8.70 -3.66
C GLY A 210 17.23 8.31 -5.11
N GLY A 211 16.52 9.16 -5.86
CA GLY A 211 16.27 8.94 -7.29
C GLY A 211 17.53 9.09 -8.17
N GLN A 212 18.54 9.83 -7.70
CA GLN A 212 19.77 10.09 -8.47
C GLN A 212 20.82 8.98 -8.33
N GLU A 213 20.72 8.10 -7.32
CA GLU A 213 21.66 6.99 -7.11
C GLU A 213 21.34 5.75 -7.96
N GLU A 214 20.08 5.52 -8.33
CA GLU A 214 19.70 4.36 -9.17
C GLU A 214 20.01 4.52 -10.67
N GLU A 215 20.48 5.70 -11.11
CA GLU A 215 20.85 6.00 -12.51
C GLU A 215 22.35 5.83 -12.82
N LYS A 216 23.17 5.41 -11.86
CA LYS A 216 24.58 5.00 -12.05
C LYS A 216 24.72 3.48 -12.01
#